data_AF-A0A6C0JGW4-F1
#
_entry.id   AF-A0A6C0JGW4-F1
#
_cell.length_a   1.000
_cell.length_b   1.000
_cell.length_c   1.000
_cell.angle_alpha   90.00
_cell.angle_beta   90.00
_cell.angle_gamma   90.00
#
_symmetry.space_group_name_H-M   'P 1'
#
loop_
_entity.id
_entity.type
_entity.pdbx_description
1 polymer ?
#
loop_
_entity_poly.entity_id
_entity_poly.type
_entity_poly.pdbx_seq_one_letter_code
_entity_poly.pdbx_strand_id
1 'polypeptide(L)'
;MKVHTLNIDSSQRDTSVYPNSNSYVMTLENPIYDVEEIRLISGRIPTPQTPSPNSLILKLSSGSDEFNQSVYTGTPHYTGHILLDGTTALTFNGADDPFVHRFHSGSQKVITELGLDFYYMNSGVLTHYKEAGTDHILKFEIKCSTDKLEGLPKVPLEVVEKALPPPISIPEMVVDTYEWKDYVSIAIIVFFGMVLLLLMKRKPKLSE
;
A
#
# COMPACT_ATOMS: atom_id res chain seq x y z
N MET A 1 -12.35 -1.92 6.47
CA MET A 1 -12.81 -2.83 5.39
C MET A 1 -14.00 -2.20 4.69
N LYS A 2 -13.79 -1.74 3.46
CA LYS A 2 -14.82 -1.14 2.62
C LYS A 2 -15.04 -2.05 1.41
N VAL A 3 -16.21 -1.92 0.81
CA VAL A 3 -16.55 -2.64 -0.41
C VAL A 3 -16.42 -1.66 -1.56
N HIS A 4 -15.56 -1.99 -2.52
CA HIS A 4 -15.29 -1.17 -3.69
C HIS A 4 -15.76 -1.89 -4.95
N THR A 5 -16.32 -1.12 -5.88
CA THR A 5 -16.71 -1.64 -7.18
C THR A 5 -15.65 -1.29 -8.20
N LEU A 6 -15.17 -2.30 -8.93
CA LEU A 6 -14.23 -2.15 -10.04
C LEU A 6 -14.94 -2.56 -11.33
N ASN A 7 -15.05 -1.63 -12.28
CA ASN A 7 -15.53 -1.93 -13.62
C ASN A 7 -14.32 -2.12 -14.53
N ILE A 8 -14.31 -3.21 -15.28
CA ILE A 8 -13.28 -3.55 -16.24
C ILE A 8 -13.92 -3.61 -17.61
N ASP A 9 -13.40 -2.82 -18.54
CA ASP A 9 -13.81 -2.80 -19.93
C ASP A 9 -12.60 -3.11 -20.79
N SER A 10 -12.64 -4.22 -21.53
CA SER A 10 -11.51 -4.64 -22.34
C SER A 10 -11.25 -3.71 -23.52
N SER A 11 -12.19 -2.85 -23.90
CA SER A 11 -11.94 -1.84 -24.94
C SER A 11 -10.90 -0.79 -24.53
N GLN A 12 -10.62 -0.67 -23.22
CA GLN A 12 -9.63 0.26 -22.67
C GLN A 12 -8.21 -0.32 -22.59
N ARG A 13 -8.02 -1.59 -22.98
CA ARG A 13 -6.70 -2.23 -22.96
C ARG A 13 -5.79 -1.67 -24.05
N ASP A 14 -4.49 -1.72 -23.81
CA ASP A 14 -3.51 -1.43 -24.85
C ASP A 14 -3.49 -2.57 -25.89
N THR A 15 -4.12 -2.34 -27.03
CA THR A 15 -4.23 -3.33 -28.12
C THR A 15 -2.89 -3.66 -28.77
N SER A 16 -1.86 -2.82 -28.60
CA SER A 16 -0.52 -3.08 -29.13
C SER A 16 0.24 -4.14 -28.32
N VAL A 17 -0.01 -4.19 -27.01
CA VAL A 17 0.59 -5.16 -26.09
C VAL A 17 -0.31 -6.39 -25.96
N TYR A 18 -1.61 -6.18 -25.79
CA TYR A 18 -2.61 -7.22 -25.66
C TYR A 18 -3.51 -7.15 -26.89
N PRO A 19 -3.30 -7.95 -27.95
CA PRO A 19 -4.16 -7.90 -29.13
C PRO A 19 -5.55 -8.52 -28.90
N ASN A 20 -5.65 -9.51 -28.01
CA ASN A 20 -6.88 -10.28 -27.77
C ASN A 20 -7.51 -9.97 -26.40
N SER A 21 -8.83 -9.83 -26.32
CA SER A 21 -9.49 -9.49 -25.04
C SER A 21 -9.58 -10.68 -24.08
N ASN A 22 -9.17 -11.87 -24.51
CA ASN A 22 -9.18 -13.07 -23.68
C ASN A 22 -8.08 -13.08 -22.60
N SER A 23 -7.03 -12.27 -22.75
CA SER A 23 -5.85 -12.25 -21.88
C SER A 23 -5.21 -10.87 -21.90
N TYR A 24 -5.28 -10.17 -20.77
CA TYR A 24 -4.68 -8.84 -20.62
C TYR A 24 -4.44 -8.50 -19.16
N VAL A 25 -3.58 -7.51 -18.93
CA VAL A 25 -3.31 -6.94 -17.62
C VAL A 25 -3.73 -5.48 -17.64
N MET A 26 -4.44 -5.05 -16.61
CA MET A 26 -4.77 -3.65 -16.38
C MET A 26 -4.06 -3.12 -15.14
N THR A 27 -3.45 -1.94 -15.27
CA THR A 27 -2.91 -1.21 -14.13
C THR A 27 -4.02 -0.42 -13.46
N LEU A 28 -4.17 -0.56 -12.16
CA LEU A 28 -5.12 0.21 -11.37
C LEU A 28 -4.54 1.60 -11.11
N GLU A 29 -5.33 2.65 -11.38
CA GLU A 29 -4.94 4.03 -11.05
C GLU A 29 -4.71 4.21 -9.54
N ASN A 30 -5.56 3.58 -8.74
CA ASN A 30 -5.47 3.57 -7.29
C ASN A 30 -5.20 2.13 -6.83
N PRO A 31 -4.04 1.85 -6.19
CA PRO A 31 -3.78 0.55 -5.62
C PRO A 31 -4.78 0.25 -4.51
N ILE A 32 -5.21 -1.01 -4.43
CA ILE A 32 -6.09 -1.50 -3.36
C ILE A 32 -5.28 -2.36 -2.39
N TYR A 33 -5.58 -2.21 -1.10
CA TYR A 33 -4.85 -2.82 0.00
C TYR A 33 -5.71 -3.83 0.74
N ASP A 34 -5.08 -4.83 1.35
CA ASP A 34 -5.73 -5.84 2.20
C ASP A 34 -7.03 -6.42 1.60
N VAL A 35 -6.89 -7.00 0.41
CA VAL A 35 -8.00 -7.60 -0.33
C VAL A 35 -8.34 -8.96 0.28
N GLU A 36 -9.57 -9.08 0.78
CA GLU A 36 -10.07 -10.31 1.41
C GLU A 36 -10.94 -11.15 0.47
N GLU A 37 -11.64 -10.49 -0.44
CA GLU A 37 -12.63 -11.11 -1.31
C GLU A 37 -12.75 -10.35 -2.64
N ILE A 38 -12.78 -11.09 -3.73
CA ILE A 38 -13.11 -10.59 -5.07
C ILE A 38 -14.34 -11.35 -5.56
N ARG A 39 -15.39 -10.62 -5.92
CA ARG A 39 -16.65 -11.18 -6.42
C ARG A 39 -16.99 -10.56 -7.77
N LEU A 40 -17.32 -11.38 -8.77
CA LEU A 40 -17.91 -10.86 -10.00
C LEU A 40 -19.41 -10.65 -9.74
N ILE A 41 -19.89 -9.42 -9.96
CA ILE A 41 -21.29 -9.03 -9.76
C ILE A 41 -22.08 -9.19 -11.04
N SER A 42 -21.52 -8.69 -12.13
CA SER A 42 -22.17 -8.71 -13.43
C SER A 42 -21.14 -8.64 -14.54
N GLY A 43 -21.49 -9.14 -15.70
CA GLY A 43 -20.62 -9.03 -16.86
C GLY A 43 -21.34 -9.36 -18.15
N ARG A 44 -20.83 -8.79 -19.25
CA ARG A 44 -21.24 -9.16 -20.60
C ARG A 44 -20.01 -9.66 -21.33
N ILE A 45 -19.99 -10.95 -21.62
CA ILE A 45 -18.84 -11.64 -22.19
C ILE A 45 -19.27 -12.26 -23.52
N PRO A 46 -18.72 -11.82 -24.65
CA PRO A 46 -18.92 -12.51 -25.92
C PRO A 46 -18.30 -13.90 -25.89
N THR A 47 -19.07 -14.90 -26.35
CA THR A 47 -18.66 -16.30 -26.36
C THR A 47 -18.86 -16.94 -27.74
N PRO A 48 -18.26 -16.40 -28.83
CA PRO A 48 -18.53 -16.87 -30.18
C PRO A 48 -17.92 -18.25 -30.52
N GLN A 49 -17.06 -18.80 -29.65
CA GLN A 49 -16.31 -20.03 -29.91
C GLN A 49 -17.21 -21.19 -30.32
N THR A 50 -16.86 -21.83 -31.44
CA THR A 50 -17.55 -23.02 -31.96
C THR A 50 -16.59 -24.22 -32.03
N PRO A 51 -16.89 -25.36 -31.40
CA PRO A 51 -18.04 -25.62 -30.52
C PRO A 51 -17.97 -24.81 -29.22
N SER A 52 -19.13 -24.40 -28.70
CA SER A 52 -19.20 -23.69 -27.43
C SER A 52 -18.74 -24.61 -26.30
N PRO A 53 -17.81 -24.17 -25.44
CA PRO A 53 -17.51 -24.90 -24.22
C PRO A 53 -18.70 -24.86 -23.26
N ASN A 54 -18.72 -25.79 -22.29
CA ASN A 54 -19.77 -25.86 -21.27
C ASN A 54 -19.61 -24.78 -20.19
N SER A 55 -18.38 -24.36 -19.93
CA SER A 55 -18.06 -23.33 -18.94
C SER A 55 -16.88 -22.48 -19.37
N LEU A 56 -16.93 -21.23 -18.94
CA LEU A 56 -15.84 -20.27 -19.04
C LEU A 56 -15.15 -20.22 -17.69
N ILE A 57 -13.84 -20.39 -17.69
CA ILE A 57 -13.01 -20.36 -16.48
C ILE A 57 -12.28 -19.02 -16.47
N LEU A 58 -12.43 -18.27 -15.39
CA LEU A 58 -11.73 -17.01 -15.19
C LEU A 58 -10.56 -17.23 -14.24
N LYS A 59 -9.39 -16.79 -14.66
CA LYS A 59 -8.20 -16.73 -13.83
C LYS A 59 -7.81 -15.27 -13.63
N LEU A 60 -7.69 -14.88 -12.37
CA LEU A 60 -7.26 -13.57 -11.95
C LEU A 60 -5.83 -13.67 -11.37
N SER A 61 -5.03 -12.64 -11.62
CA SER A 61 -3.67 -12.53 -11.11
C SER A 61 -3.31 -11.08 -10.75
N SER A 62 -2.26 -10.91 -9.98
CA SER A 62 -1.65 -9.62 -9.67
C SER A 62 -0.14 -9.78 -9.72
N GLY A 63 0.49 -9.36 -10.82
CA GLY A 63 1.91 -9.59 -11.07
C GLY A 63 2.25 -11.07 -11.11
N SER A 64 3.11 -11.53 -10.18
CA SER A 64 3.49 -12.93 -10.05
C SER A 64 2.47 -13.79 -9.29
N ASP A 65 1.51 -13.17 -8.61
CA ASP A 65 0.58 -13.86 -7.72
C ASP A 65 -0.66 -14.30 -8.50
N GLU A 66 -0.98 -15.60 -8.45
CA GLU A 66 -2.19 -16.16 -9.05
C GLU A 66 -3.27 -16.39 -8.01
N PHE A 67 -4.50 -15.92 -8.26
CA PHE A 67 -5.62 -16.03 -7.33
C PHE A 67 -6.36 -17.36 -7.52
N ASN A 68 -5.64 -18.45 -7.28
CA ASN A 68 -6.12 -19.83 -7.45
C ASN A 68 -7.01 -20.29 -6.27
N GLN A 69 -8.12 -20.97 -6.56
CA GLN A 69 -9.06 -21.45 -5.55
C GLN A 69 -8.53 -22.67 -4.77
N SER A 70 -7.65 -22.46 -3.79
CA SER A 70 -6.95 -23.53 -3.07
C SER A 70 -7.82 -24.45 -2.20
N VAL A 71 -9.07 -24.07 -1.92
CA VAL A 71 -9.94 -24.83 -1.02
C VAL A 71 -10.83 -25.76 -1.84
N TYR A 72 -10.89 -27.02 -1.43
CA TYR A 72 -11.75 -28.09 -1.99
C TYR A 72 -11.31 -28.72 -3.32
N THR A 73 -10.15 -28.35 -3.87
CA THR A 73 -9.62 -28.99 -5.08
C THR A 73 -8.12 -29.25 -4.95
N GLY A 74 -7.64 -30.41 -5.41
CA GLY A 74 -6.23 -30.81 -5.28
C GLY A 74 -5.27 -30.06 -6.21
N THR A 75 -5.78 -29.50 -7.31
CA THR A 75 -5.01 -28.75 -8.32
C THR A 75 -5.84 -27.59 -8.91
N PRO A 76 -6.21 -26.58 -8.11
CA PRO A 76 -6.97 -25.45 -8.62
C PRO A 76 -6.00 -24.52 -9.35
N HIS A 77 -6.10 -24.47 -10.68
CA HIS A 77 -5.31 -23.56 -11.51
C HIS A 77 -6.13 -22.34 -11.97
N TYR A 78 -7.24 -22.05 -11.28
CA TYR A 78 -8.18 -21.00 -11.67
C TYR A 78 -8.88 -20.36 -10.46
N THR A 79 -9.46 -19.18 -10.69
CA THR A 79 -10.13 -18.37 -9.67
C THR A 79 -11.60 -18.76 -9.51
N GLY A 80 -12.30 -19.03 -10.61
CA GLY A 80 -13.64 -19.61 -10.61
C GLY A 80 -14.12 -19.98 -12.02
N HIS A 81 -15.34 -20.48 -12.11
CA HIS A 81 -16.00 -20.81 -13.37
C HIS A 81 -17.33 -20.08 -13.53
N ILE A 82 -17.78 -19.93 -14.77
CA ILE A 82 -19.09 -19.41 -15.13
C ILE A 82 -19.69 -20.40 -16.14
N LEU A 83 -20.92 -20.84 -15.89
CA LEU A 83 -21.60 -21.74 -16.82
C LEU A 83 -22.02 -21.01 -18.10
N LEU A 84 -21.87 -21.70 -19.24
CA LEU A 84 -22.30 -21.20 -20.54
C LEU A 84 -23.56 -21.91 -20.99
N ASP A 85 -24.45 -21.19 -21.66
CA ASP A 85 -25.73 -21.67 -22.18
C ASP A 85 -25.68 -22.10 -23.66
N GLY A 86 -24.48 -22.09 -24.27
CA GLY A 86 -24.27 -22.41 -25.68
C GLY A 86 -24.59 -21.25 -26.63
N THR A 87 -24.91 -20.06 -26.13
CA THR A 87 -25.10 -18.87 -26.96
C THR A 87 -23.77 -18.18 -27.27
N THR A 88 -23.82 -17.21 -28.19
CA THR A 88 -22.64 -16.43 -28.61
C THR A 88 -22.32 -15.25 -27.69
N ALA A 89 -23.12 -15.01 -26.65
CA ALA A 89 -22.88 -13.94 -25.69
C ALA A 89 -23.52 -14.26 -24.33
N LEU A 90 -22.70 -14.29 -23.29
CA LEU A 90 -23.12 -14.49 -21.91
C LEU A 90 -23.44 -13.15 -21.25
N THR A 91 -24.61 -13.05 -20.63
CA THR A 91 -24.93 -11.98 -19.67
C THR A 91 -24.96 -12.58 -18.28
N PHE A 92 -23.87 -12.37 -17.55
CA PHE A 92 -23.73 -12.86 -16.20
C PHE A 92 -24.34 -11.85 -15.22
N ASN A 93 -25.28 -12.33 -14.40
CA ASN A 93 -25.85 -11.60 -13.28
C ASN A 93 -25.65 -12.50 -12.05
N GLY A 94 -24.72 -12.15 -11.16
CA GLY A 94 -24.19 -13.02 -10.10
C GLY A 94 -25.17 -13.40 -8.98
N ALA A 95 -26.48 -13.36 -9.23
CA ALA A 95 -27.51 -13.80 -8.29
C ALA A 95 -27.65 -15.33 -8.24
N ASP A 96 -27.59 -16.00 -9.39
CA ASP A 96 -27.85 -17.44 -9.51
C ASP A 96 -26.58 -18.31 -9.52
N ASP A 97 -25.47 -17.77 -10.04
CA ASP A 97 -24.16 -18.45 -10.13
C ASP A 97 -23.07 -17.52 -9.57
N PRO A 98 -22.81 -17.51 -8.24
CA PRO A 98 -21.90 -16.56 -7.64
C PRO A 98 -20.44 -16.92 -7.94
N PHE A 99 -19.76 -16.09 -8.73
CA PHE A 99 -18.31 -16.15 -8.88
C PHE A 99 -17.64 -15.36 -7.75
N VAL A 100 -17.10 -16.07 -6.75
CA VAL A 100 -16.47 -15.49 -5.56
C VAL A 100 -15.14 -16.15 -5.28
N HIS A 101 -14.09 -15.34 -5.18
CA HIS A 101 -12.79 -15.76 -4.69
C HIS A 101 -12.51 -15.18 -3.31
N ARG A 102 -12.26 -16.05 -2.34
CA ARG A 102 -11.90 -15.70 -0.95
C ARG A 102 -10.45 -16.05 -0.72
N PHE A 103 -9.69 -15.10 -0.18
CA PHE A 103 -8.27 -15.32 0.11
C PHE A 103 -8.12 -16.08 1.44
N HIS A 104 -7.87 -17.38 1.35
CA HIS A 104 -7.82 -18.26 2.54
C HIS A 104 -6.44 -18.30 3.22
N SER A 105 -5.36 -18.05 2.47
CA SER A 105 -3.99 -17.98 3.00
C SER A 105 -3.69 -16.66 3.71
N GLY A 106 -4.66 -15.74 3.77
CA GLY A 106 -4.52 -14.37 4.27
C GLY A 106 -4.86 -13.34 3.18
N SER A 107 -5.25 -12.13 3.59
CA SER A 107 -5.59 -11.04 2.68
C SER A 107 -4.42 -10.69 1.75
N GLN A 108 -4.69 -10.50 0.45
CA GLN A 108 -3.69 -10.00 -0.48
C GLN A 108 -3.33 -8.57 -0.11
N LYS A 109 -2.04 -8.31 0.15
CA LYS A 109 -1.59 -7.06 0.78
C LYS A 109 -1.78 -5.85 -0.12
N VAL A 110 -1.45 -5.99 -1.39
CA VAL A 110 -1.57 -4.93 -2.39
C VAL A 110 -1.95 -5.57 -3.73
N ILE A 111 -2.87 -4.94 -4.45
CA ILE A 111 -3.10 -5.18 -5.87
C ILE A 111 -2.92 -3.83 -6.59
N THR A 112 -1.90 -3.75 -7.44
CA THR A 112 -1.61 -2.59 -8.31
C THR A 112 -2.03 -2.86 -9.75
N GLU A 113 -1.94 -4.12 -10.17
CA GLU A 113 -2.30 -4.57 -11.50
C GLU A 113 -3.18 -5.80 -11.37
N LEU A 114 -4.17 -5.91 -12.24
CA LEU A 114 -5.08 -7.03 -12.29
C LEU A 114 -4.95 -7.70 -13.66
N GLY A 115 -4.39 -8.90 -13.66
CA GLY A 115 -4.35 -9.78 -14.81
C GLY A 115 -5.65 -10.56 -14.92
N LEU A 116 -6.14 -10.69 -16.15
CA LEU A 116 -7.36 -11.40 -16.46
C LEU A 116 -7.13 -12.34 -17.64
N ASP A 117 -7.38 -13.62 -17.40
CA ASP A 117 -7.28 -14.67 -18.41
C ASP A 117 -8.53 -15.54 -18.46
N PHE A 118 -9.05 -15.73 -19.66
CA PHE A 118 -10.15 -16.64 -19.94
C PHE A 118 -9.64 -17.99 -20.44
N TYR A 119 -10.15 -19.04 -19.78
CA TYR A 119 -9.87 -20.43 -20.07
C TYR A 119 -11.17 -21.22 -20.24
N TYR A 120 -11.07 -22.45 -20.71
CA TYR A 120 -12.13 -23.44 -20.63
C TYR A 120 -11.54 -24.81 -20.38
N MET A 121 -12.35 -25.72 -19.85
CA MET A 121 -11.94 -27.11 -19.64
C MET A 121 -12.13 -27.89 -20.93
N ASN A 122 -11.02 -28.36 -21.52
CA ASN A 122 -11.04 -29.24 -22.68
C ASN A 122 -10.57 -30.63 -22.28
N SER A 123 -11.51 -31.56 -22.09
CA SER A 123 -11.20 -32.97 -21.81
C SER A 123 -10.21 -33.17 -20.63
N GLY A 124 -10.30 -32.33 -19.61
CA GLY A 124 -9.43 -32.35 -18.42
C GLY A 124 -8.20 -31.43 -18.49
N VAL A 125 -7.98 -30.74 -19.61
CA VAL A 125 -6.89 -29.77 -19.78
C VAL A 125 -7.43 -28.35 -19.81
N LEU A 126 -6.88 -27.48 -18.95
CA LEU A 126 -7.18 -26.05 -18.96
C LEU A 126 -6.61 -25.41 -20.23
N THR A 127 -7.47 -24.96 -21.14
CA THR A 127 -7.07 -24.39 -22.44
C THR A 127 -7.51 -22.94 -22.53
N HIS A 128 -6.64 -22.06 -23.05
CA HIS A 128 -7.00 -20.66 -23.27
C HIS A 128 -8.20 -20.52 -24.20
N TYR A 129 -9.13 -19.64 -23.85
CA TYR A 129 -10.29 -19.33 -24.67
C TYR A 129 -9.85 -18.53 -25.91
N LYS A 130 -10.09 -19.05 -27.13
CA LYS A 130 -9.42 -18.54 -28.34
C LYS A 130 -10.09 -17.34 -29.00
N GLU A 131 -11.39 -17.14 -28.79
CA GLU A 131 -12.22 -16.30 -29.67
C GLU A 131 -12.86 -15.07 -29.01
N ALA A 132 -12.25 -14.50 -27.97
CA ALA A 132 -12.72 -13.22 -27.42
C ALA A 132 -12.17 -12.02 -28.24
N GLY A 133 -12.30 -12.05 -29.57
CA GLY A 133 -11.93 -10.92 -30.44
C GLY A 133 -12.86 -9.71 -30.32
N THR A 134 -13.88 -9.82 -29.48
CA THR A 134 -14.84 -8.78 -29.17
C THR A 134 -14.71 -8.40 -27.70
N ASP A 135 -14.89 -7.12 -27.42
CA ASP A 135 -14.70 -6.61 -26.07
C ASP A 135 -15.78 -7.08 -25.10
N HIS A 136 -15.38 -7.20 -23.84
CA HIS A 136 -16.24 -7.59 -22.73
C HIS A 136 -16.18 -6.55 -21.62
N ILE A 137 -17.23 -6.53 -20.81
CA ILE A 137 -17.33 -5.66 -19.64
C ILE A 137 -17.61 -6.54 -18.42
N LEU A 138 -16.82 -6.37 -17.36
CA LEU A 138 -16.97 -7.08 -16.10
C LEU A 138 -17.04 -6.07 -14.96
N LYS A 139 -17.86 -6.39 -13.97
CA LYS A 139 -18.03 -5.60 -12.76
C LYS A 139 -17.71 -6.45 -11.56
N PHE A 140 -16.63 -6.12 -10.89
CA PHE A 140 -16.20 -6.76 -9.67
C PHE A 140 -16.58 -5.93 -8.45
N GLU A 141 -16.88 -6.64 -7.37
CA GLU A 141 -16.97 -6.12 -6.03
C GLU A 141 -15.79 -6.69 -5.24
N ILE A 142 -15.00 -5.80 -4.67
CA ILE A 142 -13.78 -6.16 -3.95
C ILE A 142 -13.92 -5.66 -2.52
N LYS A 143 -13.76 -6.56 -1.56
CA LYS A 143 -13.70 -6.22 -0.13
C LYS A 143 -12.26 -5.92 0.23
N CYS A 144 -11.93 -4.65 0.39
CA CYS A 144 -10.56 -4.18 0.58
C CYS A 144 -10.49 -2.89 1.42
N SER A 145 -9.27 -2.40 1.62
CA SER A 145 -8.94 -1.08 2.13
C SER A 145 -8.39 -0.20 1.01
N THR A 146 -8.72 1.10 1.01
CA THR A 146 -8.07 2.11 0.16
C THR A 146 -6.93 2.82 0.87
N ASP A 147 -6.83 2.67 2.19
CA ASP A 147 -5.78 3.30 2.99
C ASP A 147 -4.62 2.32 3.20
N LYS A 148 -3.43 2.79 2.83
CA LYS A 148 -2.16 2.08 2.97
C LYS A 148 -1.80 1.76 4.44
N LEU A 149 -2.33 2.53 5.39
CA LEU A 149 -2.00 2.42 6.81
C LEU A 149 -3.02 1.60 7.62
N GLU A 150 -4.21 1.31 7.08
CA GLU A 150 -5.29 0.67 7.83
C GLU A 150 -5.00 -0.80 8.20
N GLY A 151 -4.20 -1.53 7.41
CA GLY A 151 -3.88 -2.95 7.65
C GLY A 151 -2.46 -3.25 8.13
N LEU A 152 -1.67 -2.22 8.45
CA LEU A 152 -0.41 -2.43 9.14
C LEU A 152 -0.68 -2.78 10.61
N PRO A 153 0.11 -3.69 11.21
CA PRO A 153 0.04 -3.91 12.65
C PRO A 153 0.32 -2.57 13.33
N LYS A 154 -0.71 -2.01 13.99
CA LYS A 154 -0.54 -0.80 14.79
C LYS A 154 0.47 -1.15 15.86
N VAL A 155 1.66 -0.55 15.77
CA VAL A 155 2.69 -0.72 16.80
C VAL A 155 2.04 -0.31 18.12
N PRO A 156 1.90 -1.21 19.10
CA PRO A 156 1.35 -0.83 20.38
C PRO A 156 2.28 0.23 20.98
N LEU A 157 1.72 1.42 21.23
CA LEU A 157 2.46 2.59 21.75
C LEU A 157 3.20 2.26 23.05
N GLU A 158 2.68 1.29 23.82
CA GLU A 158 3.29 0.80 25.06
C GLU A 158 4.70 0.19 24.88
N VAL A 159 5.04 -0.35 23.69
CA VAL A 159 6.37 -0.93 23.42
C VAL A 159 7.38 0.16 23.07
N VAL A 160 6.94 1.24 22.43
CA VAL A 160 7.80 2.39 22.09
C VAL A 160 8.14 3.18 23.36
N GLU A 161 7.19 3.35 24.28
CA GLU A 161 7.46 4.01 25.56
C GLU A 161 8.35 3.17 26.50
N LYS A 162 8.27 1.83 26.45
CA LYS A 162 9.13 0.95 27.26
C LYS A 162 10.57 0.82 26.77
N ALA A 163 10.84 1.10 25.49
CA ALA A 163 12.14 0.88 24.87
C ALA A 163 13.01 2.15 24.79
N LEU A 164 12.51 3.30 25.21
CA LEU A 164 13.37 4.47 25.36
C LEU A 164 14.20 4.27 26.63
N PRO A 165 15.53 4.11 26.54
CA PRO A 165 16.36 4.26 27.73
C PRO A 165 16.05 5.63 28.33
N PRO A 166 16.07 5.77 29.67
CA PRO A 166 15.91 7.07 30.31
C PRO A 166 16.83 8.06 29.58
N PRO A 167 16.34 9.28 29.27
CA PRO A 167 17.11 10.23 28.47
C PRO A 167 18.50 10.33 29.10
N ILE A 168 19.51 9.90 28.35
CA ILE A 168 20.89 9.97 28.80
C ILE A 168 21.11 11.46 29.04
N SER A 169 21.23 11.83 30.32
CA SER A 169 21.58 13.17 30.72
C SER A 169 22.96 13.43 30.15
N ILE A 170 23.00 14.09 28.99
CA ILE A 170 24.23 14.67 28.46
C ILE A 170 24.74 15.55 29.61
N PRO A 171 25.93 15.26 30.20
CA PRO A 171 26.48 16.15 31.19
C PRO A 171 26.60 17.52 30.52
N GLU A 172 25.88 18.48 31.05
CA GLU A 172 25.95 19.88 30.64
C GLU A 172 27.43 20.24 30.61
N MET A 173 27.88 20.58 29.41
CA MET A 173 29.26 20.84 29.05
C MET A 173 29.90 21.66 30.16
N VAL A 174 31.04 21.20 30.68
CA VAL A 174 31.79 21.84 31.78
C VAL A 174 31.82 23.34 31.57
N VAL A 175 30.90 24.05 32.24
CA VAL A 175 30.86 25.51 32.24
C VAL A 175 32.09 25.92 33.02
N ASP A 176 32.96 26.69 32.38
CA ASP A 176 34.26 27.07 32.92
C ASP A 176 34.06 27.67 34.33
N THR A 177 34.57 26.97 35.34
CA THR A 177 34.17 27.14 36.75
C THR A 177 34.78 28.39 37.39
N TYR A 178 35.34 29.29 36.58
CA TYR A 178 36.21 30.39 37.00
C TYR A 178 35.86 31.79 36.46
N GLU A 179 34.64 32.03 35.96
CA GLU A 179 34.21 33.40 35.54
C GLU A 179 34.34 34.46 36.65
N TRP A 180 34.38 34.04 37.91
CA TRP A 180 34.42 34.90 39.09
C TRP A 180 35.83 35.47 39.32
N LYS A 181 36.88 34.83 38.77
CA LYS A 181 38.24 35.36 38.81
C LYS A 181 38.38 36.66 38.00
N ASP A 182 37.61 36.80 36.92
CA ASP A 182 37.65 38.00 36.09
C ASP A 182 37.02 39.19 36.84
N TYR A 183 35.92 38.99 37.55
CA TYR A 183 35.33 40.04 38.39
C TYR A 183 36.20 40.40 39.60
N VAL A 184 36.87 39.42 40.21
CA VAL A 184 37.78 39.67 41.34
C VAL A 184 38.98 40.51 40.90
N SER A 185 39.56 40.22 39.73
CA SER A 185 40.69 40.99 39.21
C SER A 185 40.28 42.43 38.84
N ILE A 186 39.10 42.63 38.25
CA ILE A 186 38.55 43.97 37.99
C ILE A 186 38.34 44.75 39.31
N ALA A 187 37.78 44.12 40.34
CA ALA A 187 37.54 44.75 41.63
C ALA A 187 38.84 45.21 42.31
N ILE A 188 39.91 44.41 42.24
CA ILE A 188 41.23 44.76 42.80
C ILE A 188 41.82 45.97 42.08
N ILE A 189 41.75 46.04 40.75
CA ILE A 189 42.27 47.17 39.96
C ILE A 189 41.53 48.46 40.30
N VAL A 190 40.20 48.42 40.38
CA VAL A 190 39.37 49.58 40.74
C VAL A 190 39.68 50.04 42.16
N PHE A 191 39.84 49.11 43.11
CA PHE A 191 40.18 49.44 44.49
C PHE A 191 41.54 50.14 44.59
N PHE A 192 42.58 49.59 43.95
CA PHE A 192 43.90 50.22 43.94
C PHE A 192 43.89 51.60 43.26
N GLY A 193 43.15 51.75 42.15
CA GLY A 193 42.96 53.04 41.49
C GLY A 193 42.31 54.08 42.39
N MET A 194 41.28 53.69 43.15
CA MET A 194 40.60 54.58 44.10
C MET A 194 41.52 54.99 45.26
N VAL A 195 42.31 54.05 45.78
CA VAL A 195 43.29 54.32 46.84
C VAL A 195 44.38 55.29 46.35
N LEU A 196 44.89 55.11 45.13
CA LEU A 196 45.86 56.02 44.52
C LEU A 196 45.29 57.44 44.37
N LEU A 197 44.06 57.57 43.88
CA LEU A 197 43.39 58.87 43.76
C LEU A 197 43.16 59.56 45.11
N LEU A 198 42.88 58.79 46.17
CA LEU A 198 42.75 59.30 47.54
C LEU A 198 44.10 59.77 48.09
N LEU A 199 45.19 59.05 47.83
CA LEU A 199 46.54 59.43 48.27
C LEU A 199 47.07 60.67 47.52
N MET A 200 46.75 60.82 46.24
CA MET A 200 47.17 61.96 45.42
C MET A 200 46.33 63.24 45.68
N LYS A 201 45.23 63.15 46.45
CA LYS A 201 44.37 64.31 46.80
C LYS A 201 44.97 65.26 47.85
N ARG A 202 46.19 65.04 48.32
CA ARG A 202 46.94 66.04 49.10
C ARG A 202 47.67 67.01 48.16
N LYS A 203 47.04 68.15 47.86
CA LYS A 203 47.73 69.28 47.23
C LYS A 203 48.79 69.86 48.18
N PRO A 204 50.00 70.19 47.70
CA PRO A 204 51.02 70.85 48.51
C PRO A 204 50.53 72.24 48.94
N LYS A 205 50.86 72.64 50.17
CA LYS A 205 50.64 74.00 50.65
C LYS A 205 51.41 74.96 49.73
N LEU A 206 50.70 75.90 49.11
CA LEU A 206 51.32 77.02 48.42
C LEU A 206 52.00 77.89 49.50
N SER A 207 53.32 78.07 49.38
CA SER A 207 54.09 79.03 50.14
C SER A 207 53.95 80.42 49.50
N GLU A 208 53.27 81.33 50.18
CA GLU A 208 53.63 82.74 50.42
C GLU A 208 52.59 83.37 51.36
#